data_AF-A0A944D2S5-F1
#
_entry.id   AF-A0A944D2S5-F1
#
_cell.length_a   1.000
_cell.length_b   1.000
_cell.length_c   1.000
_cell.angle_alpha   90.00
_cell.angle_beta   90.00
_cell.angle_gamma   90.00
#
_symmetry.space_group_name_H-M   'P 1'
#
loop_
_entity.id
_entity.type
_entity.pdbx_description
1 polymer ?
#
loop_
_entity_poly.entity_id
_entity_poly.type
_entity_poly.pdbx_seq_one_letter_code
_entity_poly.pdbx_strand_id
1 'polypeptide(L)'
;MRIQRSISLLAVCTIFFSVHTIVRAQEATNTNTEAVVVSEVATPTLPFVANGGEDRNVIVGRTVLFDASASTGPQDATYTYSWDFGDSNTGEGIDAAHIYEYPGTYRATLTVHMQSANEFSTSTDDIIVSVQDRLVVLLADHSVSNEALKQWQDYAQTQRVLLVPIQDTGMNQEYLTVQNLAQQILQNQTTIASADTIIVWTASSIGLNSLLELSRISSFNGTQLDTLRLSSKAIVALTDQSLSSSAKLAQSVMQALSPRFIVVTPPQAIDTILRSPRPEDIERALPQLSVDYQLITAYTARGLQQLSPFNAMSYAMNFMFNHGVPVNSVYLILMLPVMATIIATARQLVGIKSFGIFAPTVIALSFLSTGLKYGIGIFACVLIIGGIGRLLLKRFRILYLPRMALVLSLLALGVFGMLFVGALFNKTGFIAVSIFPILIMTVIAEHFISVQIEDGFSVALKLTLETLALSVLGFLIGDWALFKTTILAYPELILLTLVVNYLLGKYSGLRLTELLRFRKVINRMHHDQKPQ
;
A
#
# COMPACT_ATOMS: atom_id res chain seq x y z
N MET A 1 -23.08 32.97 -38.47
CA MET A 1 -23.74 34.03 -39.27
C MET A 1 -22.87 34.28 -40.48
N ARG A 2 -23.41 34.04 -41.69
CA ARG A 2 -22.79 34.15 -43.04
C ARG A 2 -21.63 33.19 -43.38
N ILE A 3 -21.50 32.58 -44.56
CA ILE A 3 -22.32 32.35 -45.76
C ILE A 3 -21.58 31.21 -46.52
N GLN A 4 -22.33 30.18 -46.92
CA GLN A 4 -22.27 29.37 -48.16
C GLN A 4 -21.03 29.46 -49.08
N ARG A 5 -20.37 28.34 -49.42
CA ARG A 5 -20.69 27.35 -50.50
C ARG A 5 -20.25 27.76 -51.92
N SER A 6 -19.43 26.87 -52.50
CA SER A 6 -19.42 26.45 -53.90
C SER A 6 -18.49 27.17 -54.89
N ILE A 7 -18.05 26.37 -55.87
CA ILE A 7 -17.54 26.67 -57.22
C ILE A 7 -16.02 26.46 -57.35
N SER A 8 -15.56 25.31 -57.85
CA SER A 8 -15.36 24.91 -59.27
C SER A 8 -14.14 25.52 -59.95
N LEU A 9 -13.39 24.65 -60.65
CA LEU A 9 -12.50 24.92 -61.79
C LEU A 9 -11.17 25.67 -61.57
N LEU A 10 -10.06 24.94 -61.75
CA LEU A 10 -8.93 25.25 -62.65
C LEU A 10 -7.88 24.13 -62.45
N ALA A 11 -7.83 23.09 -63.28
CA ALA A 11 -7.32 23.05 -64.66
C ALA A 11 -5.86 23.57 -64.74
N VAL A 12 -4.86 22.71 -64.94
CA VAL A 12 -4.35 22.20 -66.24
C VAL A 12 -2.93 22.74 -66.45
N CYS A 13 -1.99 21.84 -66.78
CA CYS A 13 -0.78 22.00 -67.61
C CYS A 13 0.39 21.20 -67.00
N THR A 14 1.18 20.38 -67.69
CA THR A 14 1.23 19.85 -69.08
C THR A 14 2.58 19.14 -69.13
N ILE A 15 2.66 17.88 -69.55
CA ILE A 15 3.81 17.34 -70.32
C ILE A 15 3.17 16.40 -71.37
N PHE A 16 2.85 16.94 -72.54
CA PHE A 16 3.59 16.79 -73.81
C PHE A 16 3.42 15.39 -74.44
N PHE A 17 2.57 15.27 -75.49
CA PHE A 17 2.93 15.23 -76.93
C PHE A 17 3.50 13.85 -77.33
N SER A 18 3.15 13.17 -78.42
CA SER A 18 2.18 13.27 -79.52
C SER A 18 2.50 12.07 -80.41
N VAL A 19 1.51 11.31 -80.88
CA VAL A 19 1.45 10.88 -82.30
C VAL A 19 -0.04 10.69 -82.65
N HIS A 20 -0.51 11.54 -83.53
CA HIS A 20 -1.75 11.42 -84.29
C HIS A 20 -1.39 10.80 -85.64
N THR A 21 -2.22 9.93 -86.24
CA THR A 21 -2.62 9.93 -87.67
C THR A 21 -3.49 8.70 -88.01
N ILE A 22 -4.79 8.95 -88.20
CA ILE A 22 -5.69 8.54 -89.31
C ILE A 22 -5.45 7.17 -89.97
N VAL A 23 -6.46 6.28 -89.97
CA VAL A 23 -7.16 5.75 -91.18
C VAL A 23 -8.57 5.30 -90.80
N ARG A 24 -9.53 5.71 -91.65
CA ARG A 24 -10.97 5.40 -91.68
C ARG A 24 -11.23 3.97 -92.18
N ALA A 25 -12.21 3.32 -91.55
CA ALA A 25 -13.21 2.40 -92.12
C ALA A 25 -12.76 1.22 -93.00
N GLN A 26 -13.05 0.00 -92.53
CA GLN A 26 -13.72 -1.00 -93.36
C GLN A 26 -14.45 -2.05 -92.51
N GLU A 27 -15.68 -2.33 -92.92
CA GLU A 27 -16.53 -3.43 -92.45
C GLU A 27 -15.83 -4.79 -92.63
N ALA A 28 -15.96 -5.67 -91.64
CA ALA A 28 -16.34 -7.07 -91.85
C ALA A 28 -16.44 -7.78 -90.50
N THR A 29 -17.64 -8.32 -90.27
CA THR A 29 -18.01 -9.43 -89.39
C THR A 29 -16.85 -10.38 -89.10
N ASN A 30 -16.59 -10.64 -87.82
CA ASN A 30 -16.50 -12.00 -87.27
C ASN A 30 -16.50 -11.98 -85.74
N THR A 31 -17.41 -12.76 -85.20
CA THR A 31 -17.55 -13.17 -83.81
C THR A 31 -16.23 -13.65 -83.22
N ASN A 32 -15.84 -13.13 -82.05
CA ASN A 32 -15.20 -13.88 -80.97
C ASN A 32 -15.33 -13.08 -79.68
N THR A 33 -16.16 -13.61 -78.76
CA THR A 33 -16.29 -13.13 -77.39
C THR A 33 -15.02 -13.53 -76.63
N GLU A 34 -14.04 -12.64 -76.53
CA GLU A 34 -12.96 -12.79 -75.56
C GLU A 34 -13.47 -12.33 -74.19
N ALA A 35 -13.46 -13.26 -73.24
CA ALA A 35 -13.83 -13.03 -71.86
C ALA A 35 -12.83 -12.04 -71.22
N VAL A 36 -13.36 -10.93 -70.70
CA VAL A 36 -12.64 -10.03 -69.81
C VAL A 36 -12.34 -10.79 -68.52
N VAL A 37 -11.07 -11.17 -68.32
CA VAL A 37 -10.59 -11.69 -67.04
C VAL A 37 -10.58 -10.53 -66.05
N VAL A 38 -11.63 -10.43 -65.24
CA VAL A 38 -11.63 -9.59 -64.04
C VAL A 38 -10.60 -10.20 -63.08
N SER A 39 -9.45 -9.55 -62.94
CA SER A 39 -8.50 -9.86 -61.86
C SER A 39 -9.18 -9.54 -60.53
N GLU A 40 -9.51 -10.59 -59.78
CA GLU A 40 -10.00 -10.54 -58.42
C GLU A 40 -8.96 -9.82 -57.54
N VAL A 41 -9.35 -8.69 -56.96
CA VAL A 41 -8.54 -7.96 -56.00
C VAL A 41 -8.49 -8.80 -54.73
N ALA A 42 -7.35 -9.44 -54.45
CA ALA A 42 -7.11 -10.12 -53.19
C ALA A 42 -7.29 -9.13 -52.03
N THR A 43 -8.40 -9.24 -51.31
CA THR A 43 -8.59 -8.59 -50.02
C THR A 43 -7.48 -9.08 -49.07
N PRO A 44 -6.89 -8.21 -48.23
CA PRO A 44 -5.94 -8.68 -47.23
C PRO A 44 -6.67 -9.65 -46.29
N THR A 45 -6.40 -10.94 -46.45
CA THR A 45 -6.91 -11.99 -45.57
C THR A 45 -6.29 -11.76 -44.20
N LEU A 46 -7.15 -11.54 -43.19
CA LEU A 46 -6.71 -11.47 -41.81
C LEU A 46 -5.95 -12.77 -41.49
N PRO A 47 -4.72 -12.73 -40.95
CA PRO A 47 -3.97 -13.95 -40.68
C PRO A 47 -4.73 -14.83 -39.69
N PHE A 48 -4.87 -16.10 -40.02
CA PHE A 48 -5.49 -17.11 -39.16
C PHE A 48 -4.49 -17.54 -38.07
N VAL A 49 -4.75 -17.15 -36.82
CA VAL A 49 -3.83 -17.37 -35.69
C VAL A 49 -4.64 -17.90 -34.50
N ALA A 50 -4.31 -19.11 -34.05
CA ALA A 50 -4.78 -19.64 -32.77
C ALA A 50 -4.10 -18.88 -31.62
N ASN A 51 -4.87 -18.55 -30.59
CA ASN A 51 -4.37 -17.95 -29.36
C ASN A 51 -5.10 -18.60 -28.18
N GLY A 52 -4.38 -19.44 -27.44
CA GLY A 52 -4.87 -20.11 -26.25
C GLY A 52 -4.65 -19.32 -24.96
N GLY A 53 -3.93 -18.19 -25.04
CA GLY A 53 -3.67 -17.28 -23.93
C GLY A 53 -2.29 -17.47 -23.29
N GLU A 54 -2.11 -16.89 -22.10
CA GLU A 54 -0.84 -16.90 -21.38
C GLU A 54 -0.62 -18.22 -20.58
N ASP A 55 0.66 -18.51 -20.32
CA ASP A 55 1.11 -19.59 -19.43
C ASP A 55 0.48 -19.49 -18.03
N ARG A 56 0.27 -20.65 -17.39
CA ARG A 56 -0.50 -20.72 -16.15
C ARG A 56 0.23 -21.46 -15.04
N ASN A 57 0.16 -20.90 -13.85
CA ASN A 57 0.60 -21.54 -12.61
C ASN A 57 -0.61 -21.86 -11.75
N VAL A 58 -0.87 -23.15 -11.50
CA VAL A 58 -2.08 -23.63 -10.82
C VAL A 58 -1.74 -24.64 -9.73
N ILE A 59 -2.72 -24.98 -8.90
CA ILE A 59 -2.57 -26.00 -7.84
C ILE A 59 -3.29 -27.27 -8.29
N VAL A 60 -2.77 -28.42 -7.89
CA VAL A 60 -3.41 -29.72 -8.10
C VAL A 60 -4.87 -29.70 -7.66
N GLY A 61 -5.75 -30.33 -8.45
CA GLY A 61 -7.17 -30.48 -8.13
C GLY A 61 -8.01 -29.21 -8.32
N ARG A 62 -7.45 -28.15 -8.92
CA ARG A 62 -8.20 -26.93 -9.27
C ARG A 62 -8.63 -26.93 -10.72
N THR A 63 -9.82 -26.40 -10.96
CA THR A 63 -10.33 -26.16 -12.30
C THR A 63 -9.56 -25.01 -12.97
N VAL A 64 -8.99 -25.30 -14.12
CA VAL A 64 -8.32 -24.35 -15.02
C VAL A 64 -9.25 -24.07 -16.19
N LEU A 65 -9.55 -22.79 -16.44
CA LEU A 65 -10.48 -22.35 -17.49
C LEU A 65 -9.72 -21.81 -18.71
N PHE A 66 -9.61 -22.60 -19.77
CA PHE A 66 -8.99 -22.21 -21.04
C PHE A 66 -9.97 -21.41 -21.89
N ASP A 67 -9.44 -20.44 -22.65
CA ASP A 67 -10.22 -19.51 -23.48
C ASP A 67 -9.46 -19.29 -24.81
N ALA A 68 -10.09 -19.66 -25.91
CA ALA A 68 -9.57 -19.49 -27.27
C ALA A 68 -10.13 -18.26 -28.00
N SER A 69 -10.93 -17.42 -27.33
CA SER A 69 -11.67 -16.29 -27.94
C SER A 69 -10.76 -15.21 -28.54
N ALA A 70 -9.50 -15.16 -28.12
CA ALA A 70 -8.48 -14.27 -28.67
C ALA A 70 -7.92 -14.73 -30.03
N SER A 71 -8.33 -15.91 -30.52
CA SER A 71 -7.93 -16.43 -31.84
C SER A 71 -8.54 -15.56 -32.95
N THR A 72 -7.77 -15.33 -34.03
CA THR A 72 -8.17 -14.46 -35.14
C THR A 72 -8.26 -15.22 -36.45
N GLY A 73 -9.17 -14.80 -37.33
CA GLY A 73 -9.23 -15.30 -38.71
C GLY A 73 -10.30 -14.60 -39.56
N PRO A 74 -10.49 -15.04 -40.81
CA PRO A 74 -11.55 -14.56 -41.72
C PRO A 74 -12.98 -14.66 -41.15
N GLN A 75 -13.83 -13.68 -41.46
CA GLN A 75 -15.21 -13.59 -40.93
C GLN A 75 -16.20 -14.57 -41.60
N ASP A 76 -15.84 -15.10 -42.77
CA ASP A 76 -16.63 -15.98 -43.61
C ASP A 76 -16.28 -17.47 -43.43
N ALA A 77 -15.45 -17.80 -42.42
CA ALA A 77 -15.04 -19.16 -42.10
C ALA A 77 -15.73 -19.72 -40.85
N THR A 78 -15.86 -21.05 -40.79
CA THR A 78 -16.31 -21.78 -39.60
C THR A 78 -15.10 -22.27 -38.81
N TYR A 79 -15.11 -22.06 -37.49
CA TYR A 79 -14.01 -22.45 -36.60
C TYR A 79 -14.43 -23.58 -35.67
N THR A 80 -13.57 -24.59 -35.53
CA THR A 80 -13.70 -25.66 -34.53
C THR A 80 -12.47 -25.64 -33.64
N TYR A 81 -12.69 -25.68 -32.32
CA TYR A 81 -11.65 -25.56 -31.31
C TYR A 81 -11.51 -26.88 -30.57
N SER A 82 -10.29 -27.40 -30.52
CA SER A 82 -9.95 -28.62 -29.79
C SER A 82 -8.74 -28.37 -28.91
N TRP A 83 -8.77 -28.95 -27.72
CA TRP A 83 -7.74 -28.80 -26.70
C TRP A 83 -7.17 -30.17 -26.36
N ASP A 84 -5.85 -30.29 -26.34
CA ASP A 84 -5.12 -31.37 -25.69
C ASP A 84 -4.45 -30.79 -24.45
N PHE A 85 -4.78 -31.28 -23.25
CA PHE A 85 -4.24 -30.72 -22.01
C PHE A 85 -2.84 -31.28 -21.67
N GLY A 86 -2.30 -32.21 -22.46
CA GLY A 86 -0.97 -32.78 -22.25
C GLY A 86 -0.89 -33.82 -21.12
N ASP A 87 -2.03 -34.20 -20.55
CA ASP A 87 -2.18 -35.24 -19.54
C ASP A 87 -3.06 -36.42 -20.01
N SER A 88 -3.22 -36.57 -21.34
CA SER A 88 -4.10 -37.50 -22.05
C SER A 88 -5.60 -37.18 -22.02
N ASN A 89 -6.00 -36.06 -21.41
CA ASN A 89 -7.36 -35.55 -21.51
C ASN A 89 -7.47 -34.46 -22.60
N THR A 90 -8.65 -34.36 -23.20
CA THR A 90 -8.96 -33.39 -24.24
C THR A 90 -10.22 -32.59 -23.91
N GLY A 91 -10.35 -31.41 -24.52
CA GLY A 91 -11.54 -30.55 -24.42
C GLY A 91 -11.94 -30.01 -25.80
N GLU A 92 -13.16 -29.50 -25.90
CA GLU A 92 -13.69 -28.88 -27.12
C GLU A 92 -14.35 -27.55 -26.80
N GLY A 93 -14.34 -26.65 -27.78
CA GLY A 93 -14.99 -25.34 -27.69
C GLY A 93 -14.03 -24.18 -27.38
N ILE A 94 -14.59 -22.97 -27.47
CA ILE A 94 -13.86 -21.73 -27.19
C ILE A 94 -13.44 -21.69 -25.72
N ASP A 95 -14.37 -22.04 -24.83
CA ASP A 95 -14.11 -22.18 -23.40
C ASP A 95 -14.00 -23.66 -23.03
N ALA A 96 -12.93 -24.05 -22.34
CA ALA A 96 -12.75 -25.40 -21.84
C ALA A 96 -12.30 -25.40 -20.37
N ALA A 97 -12.77 -26.37 -19.58
CA ALA A 97 -12.42 -26.50 -18.17
C ALA A 97 -11.71 -27.84 -17.92
N HIS A 98 -10.56 -27.80 -17.26
CA HIS A 98 -9.78 -29.00 -16.94
C HIS A 98 -9.25 -29.01 -15.51
N ILE A 99 -9.03 -30.19 -14.95
CA ILE A 99 -8.46 -30.37 -13.61
C ILE A 99 -7.25 -31.32 -13.71
N TYR A 100 -6.08 -30.82 -13.31
CA TYR A 100 -4.88 -31.64 -13.22
C TYR A 100 -4.80 -32.34 -11.86
N GLU A 101 -4.73 -33.68 -11.88
CA GLU A 101 -4.70 -34.50 -10.66
C GLU A 101 -3.31 -34.63 -10.03
N TYR A 102 -2.26 -34.39 -10.81
CA TYR A 102 -0.88 -34.57 -10.37
C TYR A 102 -0.06 -33.29 -10.62
N PRO A 103 0.92 -32.99 -9.76
CA PRO A 103 1.82 -31.87 -9.96
C PRO A 103 2.77 -32.17 -11.12
N GLY A 104 3.08 -31.16 -11.93
CA GLY A 104 3.89 -31.32 -13.13
C GLY A 104 3.79 -30.12 -14.06
N THR A 105 4.59 -30.14 -15.12
CA THR A 105 4.49 -29.16 -16.21
C THR A 105 3.81 -29.85 -17.39
N TYR A 106 2.67 -29.32 -17.79
CA TYR A 106 1.86 -29.82 -18.89
C TYR A 106 1.90 -28.83 -20.05
N ARG A 107 1.95 -29.34 -21.28
CA ARG A 107 1.85 -28.54 -22.50
C ARG A 107 0.42 -28.68 -23.01
N ALA A 108 -0.43 -27.70 -22.71
CA ALA A 108 -1.78 -27.66 -23.24
C ALA A 108 -1.73 -27.07 -24.66
N THR A 109 -2.19 -27.83 -25.66
CA THR A 109 -2.16 -27.45 -27.07
C THR A 109 -3.57 -27.10 -27.53
N LEU A 110 -3.79 -25.85 -27.93
CA LEU A 110 -4.97 -25.44 -28.67
C LEU A 110 -4.78 -25.76 -30.14
N THR A 111 -5.72 -26.48 -30.75
CA THR A 111 -5.80 -26.68 -32.19
C THR A 111 -7.10 -26.10 -32.72
N VAL A 112 -6.99 -25.06 -33.55
CA VAL A 112 -8.13 -24.42 -34.22
C VAL A 112 -8.16 -24.87 -35.66
N HIS A 113 -9.29 -25.42 -36.09
CA HIS A 113 -9.57 -25.77 -37.47
C HIS A 113 -10.47 -24.71 -38.10
N MET A 114 -10.01 -24.13 -39.20
CA MET A 114 -10.77 -23.19 -40.02
C MET A 114 -11.24 -23.90 -41.28
N GLN A 115 -12.54 -23.87 -41.52
CA GLN A 115 -13.16 -24.31 -42.76
C GLN A 115 -13.80 -23.11 -43.46
N SER A 116 -13.29 -22.76 -44.65
CA SER A 116 -13.93 -21.87 -45.61
C SER A 116 -14.36 -22.65 -46.85
N ALA A 117 -15.08 -22.02 -47.78
CA ALA A 117 -15.68 -22.67 -48.94
C ALA A 117 -14.68 -23.49 -49.78
N ASN A 118 -13.42 -23.05 -49.87
CA ASN A 118 -12.38 -23.70 -50.67
C ASN A 118 -11.08 -24.00 -49.89
N GLU A 119 -11.04 -23.76 -48.58
CA GLU A 119 -9.80 -23.85 -47.80
C GLU A 119 -10.06 -24.47 -46.42
N PHE A 120 -9.23 -25.45 -46.07
CA PHE A 120 -9.14 -25.99 -44.72
C PHE A 120 -7.74 -25.70 -44.19
N SER A 121 -7.67 -24.93 -43.11
CA SER A 121 -6.41 -24.52 -42.49
C SER A 121 -6.47 -24.82 -41.00
N THR A 122 -5.33 -25.20 -40.43
CA THR A 122 -5.20 -25.50 -38.99
C THR A 122 -4.13 -24.61 -38.39
N SER A 123 -4.42 -24.04 -37.22
CA SER A 123 -3.50 -23.21 -36.45
C SER A 123 -3.44 -23.72 -35.03
N THR A 124 -2.24 -23.71 -34.44
CA THR A 124 -1.99 -24.28 -33.12
C THR A 124 -1.28 -23.29 -32.22
N ASP A 125 -1.58 -23.34 -30.93
CA ASP A 125 -0.89 -22.56 -29.91
C ASP A 125 -0.65 -23.42 -28.65
N ASP A 126 0.51 -23.24 -28.03
CA ASP A 126 0.96 -24.03 -26.88
C ASP A 126 0.97 -23.17 -25.61
N ILE A 127 0.31 -23.64 -24.56
CA ILE A 127 0.29 -23.02 -23.24
C ILE A 127 1.02 -23.93 -22.26
N ILE A 128 1.97 -23.39 -21.51
CA ILE A 128 2.62 -24.12 -20.43
C ILE A 128 1.79 -23.99 -19.15
N VAL A 129 1.30 -25.12 -18.65
CA VAL A 129 0.58 -25.20 -17.38
C VAL A 129 1.46 -25.87 -16.33
N SER A 130 1.95 -25.09 -15.38
CA SER A 130 2.73 -25.60 -14.24
C SER A 130 1.83 -25.82 -13.03
N VAL A 131 1.60 -27.08 -12.70
CA VAL A 131 0.74 -27.55 -11.61
C VAL A 131 1.60 -27.83 -10.38
N GLN A 132 1.33 -27.11 -9.30
CA GLN A 132 2.05 -27.18 -8.03
C GLN A 132 1.25 -27.95 -6.97
N ASP A 133 1.93 -28.64 -6.05
CA ASP A 133 1.27 -29.42 -4.99
C ASP A 133 0.78 -28.54 -3.84
N ARG A 134 1.42 -27.39 -3.61
CA ARG A 134 1.17 -26.54 -2.44
C ARG A 134 0.98 -25.09 -2.82
N LEU A 135 0.12 -24.41 -2.06
CA LEU A 135 -0.09 -22.97 -2.15
C LEU A 135 0.38 -22.30 -0.87
N VAL A 136 1.25 -21.32 -1.02
CA VAL A 136 1.65 -20.40 0.03
C VAL A 136 1.27 -19.00 -0.39
N VAL A 137 0.66 -18.26 0.53
CA VAL A 137 0.39 -16.84 0.32
C VAL A 137 1.48 -16.04 1.00
N LEU A 138 2.03 -15.05 0.30
CA LEU A 138 2.99 -14.10 0.84
C LEU A 138 2.33 -12.73 0.96
N LEU A 139 2.11 -12.26 2.18
CA LEU A 139 1.70 -10.88 2.43
C LEU A 139 2.95 -10.00 2.41
N ALA A 140 2.98 -9.01 1.52
CA ALA A 140 4.08 -8.08 1.37
C ALA A 140 3.59 -6.63 1.36
N ASP A 141 4.47 -5.69 1.70
CA ASP A 141 4.22 -4.27 1.54
C ASP A 141 5.28 -3.64 0.61
N HIS A 142 5.31 -2.31 0.56
CA HIS A 142 6.30 -1.56 -0.22
C HIS A 142 7.76 -1.78 0.20
N SER A 143 8.05 -2.43 1.34
CA SER A 143 9.42 -2.70 1.77
C SER A 143 10.07 -3.88 1.06
N VAL A 144 9.25 -4.77 0.47
CA VAL A 144 9.73 -5.91 -0.30
C VAL A 144 9.75 -5.53 -1.78
N SER A 145 10.93 -5.59 -2.40
CA SER A 145 11.08 -5.23 -3.82
C SER A 145 10.46 -6.28 -4.75
N ASN A 146 10.04 -5.86 -5.93
CA ASN A 146 9.47 -6.76 -6.94
C ASN A 146 10.50 -7.81 -7.40
N GLU A 147 11.79 -7.47 -7.41
CA GLU A 147 12.87 -8.41 -7.73
C GLU A 147 12.99 -9.49 -6.65
N ALA A 148 12.90 -9.10 -5.37
CA ALA A 148 12.92 -10.06 -4.26
C ALA A 148 11.70 -10.97 -4.29
N LEU A 149 10.50 -10.44 -4.57
CA LEU A 149 9.29 -11.25 -4.75
C LEU A 149 9.46 -12.26 -5.88
N LYS A 150 9.94 -11.82 -7.05
CA LYS A 150 10.18 -12.69 -8.19
C LYS A 150 11.20 -13.79 -7.86
N GLN A 151 12.30 -13.45 -7.20
CA GLN A 151 13.30 -14.41 -6.76
C GLN A 151 12.69 -15.52 -5.88
N TRP A 152 11.85 -15.15 -4.90
CA TRP A 152 11.22 -16.14 -4.02
C TRP A 152 10.10 -16.92 -4.70
N GLN A 153 9.41 -16.34 -5.68
CA GLN A 153 8.47 -17.08 -6.52
C GLN A 153 9.19 -18.14 -7.36
N ASP A 154 10.29 -17.77 -8.01
CA ASP A 154 11.12 -18.71 -8.79
C ASP A 154 11.67 -19.82 -7.88
N TYR A 155 12.17 -19.47 -6.68
CA TYR A 155 12.62 -20.46 -5.70
C TYR A 155 11.49 -21.39 -5.25
N ALA A 156 10.31 -20.86 -4.93
CA ALA A 156 9.15 -21.64 -4.52
C ALA A 156 8.72 -22.62 -5.62
N GLN A 157 8.75 -22.21 -6.89
CA GLN A 157 8.47 -23.09 -8.03
C GLN A 157 9.45 -24.28 -8.08
N THR A 158 10.74 -24.08 -7.78
CA THR A 158 11.71 -25.20 -7.70
C THR A 158 11.37 -26.20 -6.59
N GLN A 159 10.70 -25.74 -5.52
CA GLN A 159 10.25 -26.57 -4.40
C GLN A 159 8.84 -27.13 -4.61
N ARG A 160 8.27 -26.98 -5.81
CA ARG A 160 6.89 -27.36 -6.16
C ARG A 160 5.80 -26.62 -5.36
N VAL A 161 6.08 -25.37 -5.01
CA VAL A 161 5.20 -24.48 -4.24
C VAL A 161 4.77 -23.30 -5.11
N LEU A 162 3.46 -23.08 -5.21
CA LEU A 162 2.91 -21.86 -5.78
C LEU A 162 2.93 -20.77 -4.70
N LEU A 163 3.80 -19.77 -4.87
CA LEU A 163 3.86 -18.59 -4.01
C LEU A 163 3.05 -17.45 -4.63
N VAL A 164 1.94 -17.10 -3.99
CA VAL A 164 1.07 -16.00 -4.43
C VAL A 164 1.29 -14.77 -3.54
N PRO A 165 1.95 -13.71 -4.05
CA PRO A 165 2.10 -12.48 -3.31
C PRO A 165 0.80 -11.68 -3.30
N ILE A 166 0.38 -11.23 -2.13
CA ILE A 166 -0.63 -10.20 -1.92
C ILE A 166 0.13 -8.99 -1.39
N GLN A 167 0.28 -7.98 -2.25
CA GLN A 167 1.07 -6.80 -1.96
C GLN A 167 0.25 -5.52 -2.09
N ASP A 168 0.41 -4.63 -1.10
CA ASP A 168 0.06 -3.23 -1.24
C ASP A 168 1.31 -2.47 -1.69
N THR A 169 1.38 -2.16 -3.00
CA THR A 169 2.35 -1.19 -3.55
C THR A 169 1.87 0.25 -3.35
N GLY A 170 0.89 0.44 -2.46
CA GLY A 170 0.27 1.70 -2.14
C GLY A 170 1.21 2.64 -1.39
N MET A 171 0.64 3.76 -0.97
CA MET A 171 1.36 4.89 -0.37
C MET A 171 2.20 4.47 0.85
N ASN A 172 3.31 5.18 1.11
CA ASN A 172 4.17 5.02 2.32
C ASN A 172 3.47 5.40 3.65
N GLN A 173 2.16 5.28 3.75
CA GLN A 173 1.40 5.51 4.97
C GLN A 173 0.97 4.16 5.53
N GLU A 174 1.64 3.74 6.60
CA GLU A 174 1.40 2.47 7.27
C GLU A 174 -0.08 2.23 7.61
N TYR A 175 -0.84 3.25 8.03
CA TYR A 175 -2.27 3.10 8.30
C TYR A 175 -3.07 2.61 7.08
N LEU A 176 -2.84 3.24 5.92
CA LEU A 176 -3.53 2.88 4.69
C LEU A 176 -3.06 1.51 4.19
N THR A 177 -1.77 1.23 4.29
CA THR A 177 -1.20 -0.08 3.93
C THR A 177 -1.83 -1.20 4.76
N VAL A 178 -1.99 -1.02 6.07
CA VAL A 178 -2.66 -2.00 6.96
C VAL A 178 -4.10 -2.26 6.51
N GLN A 179 -4.87 -1.21 6.19
CA GLN A 179 -6.25 -1.33 5.73
C GLN A 179 -6.37 -1.96 4.35
N ASN A 180 -5.53 -1.53 3.40
CA ASN A 180 -5.50 -2.05 2.05
C ASN A 180 -5.13 -3.54 2.05
N LEU A 181 -4.10 -3.94 2.79
CA LEU A 181 -3.72 -5.35 2.91
C LEU A 181 -4.85 -6.19 3.50
N ALA A 182 -5.50 -5.72 4.58
CA ALA A 182 -6.63 -6.44 5.16
C ALA A 182 -7.80 -6.60 4.15
N GLN A 183 -8.07 -5.57 3.35
CA GLN A 183 -9.07 -5.62 2.27
C GLN A 183 -8.65 -6.56 1.13
N GLN A 184 -7.39 -6.53 0.71
CA GLN A 184 -6.87 -7.44 -0.32
C GLN A 184 -6.93 -8.90 0.11
N ILE A 185 -6.67 -9.20 1.39
CA ILE A 185 -6.87 -10.54 1.96
C ILE A 185 -8.34 -10.97 1.83
N LEU A 186 -9.28 -10.07 2.15
CA LEU A 186 -10.73 -10.30 2.01
C LEU A 186 -11.21 -10.35 0.56
N GLN A 187 -10.48 -9.78 -0.40
CA GLN A 187 -10.80 -9.89 -1.83
C GLN A 187 -10.29 -11.22 -2.40
N ASN A 188 -9.20 -11.75 -1.86
CA ASN A 188 -8.56 -12.99 -2.29
C ASN A 188 -8.96 -14.22 -1.44
N GLN A 189 -10.20 -14.26 -0.94
CA GLN A 189 -10.64 -15.29 0.03
C GLN A 189 -10.41 -16.71 -0.47
N THR A 190 -10.67 -16.98 -1.74
CA THR A 190 -10.49 -18.30 -2.35
C THR A 190 -9.03 -18.74 -2.32
N THR A 191 -8.10 -17.85 -2.66
CA THR A 191 -6.66 -18.09 -2.58
C THR A 191 -6.23 -18.32 -1.14
N ILE A 192 -6.63 -17.45 -0.21
CA ILE A 192 -6.30 -17.58 1.22
C ILE A 192 -6.84 -18.90 1.77
N ALA A 193 -8.10 -19.23 1.52
CA ALA A 193 -8.75 -20.45 1.98
C ALA A 193 -8.02 -21.72 1.52
N SER A 194 -7.40 -21.66 0.33
CA SER A 194 -6.68 -22.76 -0.30
C SER A 194 -5.23 -22.90 0.16
N ALA A 195 -4.65 -21.84 0.76
CA ALA A 195 -3.26 -21.85 1.19
C ALA A 195 -3.09 -22.62 2.50
N ASP A 196 -2.04 -23.44 2.61
CA ASP A 196 -1.72 -24.14 3.87
C ASP A 196 -1.00 -23.19 4.85
N THR A 197 -0.19 -22.28 4.30
CA THR A 197 0.66 -21.34 5.05
C THR A 197 0.55 -19.93 4.50
N ILE A 198 0.53 -18.95 5.42
CA ILE A 198 0.59 -17.52 5.12
C ILE A 198 1.92 -16.98 5.65
N ILE A 199 2.80 -16.57 4.75
CA ILE A 199 4.03 -15.87 5.09
C ILE A 199 3.71 -14.38 5.14
N VAL A 200 4.15 -13.69 6.18
CA VAL A 200 3.98 -12.25 6.36
C VAL A 200 5.35 -11.60 6.34
N TRP A 201 5.67 -10.92 5.25
CA TRP A 201 6.94 -10.22 5.08
C TRP A 201 6.69 -8.74 4.79
N THR A 202 6.62 -7.95 5.85
CA THR A 202 6.27 -6.53 5.79
C THR A 202 7.18 -5.73 6.70
N ALA A 203 7.29 -4.42 6.46
CA ALA A 203 8.04 -3.56 7.36
C ALA A 203 7.36 -3.46 8.74
N SER A 204 8.20 -3.39 9.79
CA SER A 204 7.76 -3.11 11.16
C SER A 204 6.70 -4.14 11.62
N SER A 205 5.50 -3.66 11.99
CA SER A 205 4.35 -4.46 12.41
C SER A 205 3.19 -4.48 11.40
N ILE A 206 3.40 -3.98 10.17
CA ILE A 206 2.31 -3.75 9.20
C ILE A 206 1.49 -5.02 8.95
N GLY A 207 2.14 -6.14 8.64
CA GLY A 207 1.47 -7.37 8.30
C GLY A 207 0.79 -8.07 9.48
N LEU A 208 1.36 -8.00 10.69
CA LEU A 208 0.66 -8.50 11.89
C LEU A 208 -0.55 -7.61 12.23
N ASN A 209 -0.43 -6.30 12.04
CA ASN A 209 -1.53 -5.37 12.27
C ASN A 209 -2.62 -5.49 11.20
N SER A 210 -2.29 -5.84 9.94
CA SER A 210 -3.30 -6.08 8.90
C SER A 210 -4.10 -7.35 9.19
N LEU A 211 -3.49 -8.36 9.81
CA LEU A 211 -4.20 -9.52 10.33
C LEU A 211 -5.11 -9.18 11.53
N LEU A 212 -4.72 -8.28 12.43
CA LEU A 212 -5.63 -7.75 13.46
C LEU A 212 -6.77 -6.91 12.85
N GLU A 213 -6.47 -6.12 11.83
CA GLU A 213 -7.49 -5.33 11.13
C GLU A 213 -8.49 -6.23 10.37
N LEU A 214 -8.04 -7.38 9.88
CA LEU A 214 -8.88 -8.41 9.27
C LEU A 214 -9.93 -8.94 10.26
N SER A 215 -9.55 -9.22 11.52
CA SER A 215 -10.50 -9.65 12.56
C SER A 215 -11.54 -8.56 12.86
N ARG A 216 -11.15 -7.28 12.76
CA ARG A 216 -12.08 -6.16 12.90
C ARG A 216 -13.07 -6.09 11.75
N ILE A 217 -12.60 -6.02 10.50
CA ILE A 217 -13.46 -5.82 9.32
C ILE A 217 -14.48 -6.96 9.20
N SER A 218 -14.05 -8.19 9.45
CA SER A 218 -14.91 -9.37 9.43
C SER A 218 -15.94 -9.40 10.56
N SER A 219 -15.60 -8.92 11.76
CA SER A 219 -16.55 -8.81 12.87
C SER A 219 -17.74 -7.89 12.55
N PHE A 220 -17.56 -6.91 11.66
CA PHE A 220 -18.66 -6.05 11.20
C PHE A 220 -19.53 -6.70 10.11
N ASN A 221 -18.97 -7.62 9.31
CA ASN A 221 -19.63 -8.22 8.14
C ASN A 221 -20.13 -9.66 8.37
N GLY A 222 -19.93 -10.23 9.56
CA GLY A 222 -20.66 -11.38 10.09
C GLY A 222 -20.37 -12.79 9.52
N THR A 223 -19.74 -12.95 8.35
CA THR A 223 -19.60 -14.27 7.71
C THR A 223 -18.31 -14.50 6.91
N GLN A 224 -17.45 -13.48 6.75
CA GLN A 224 -16.30 -13.56 5.85
C GLN A 224 -15.03 -14.20 6.45
N LEU A 225 -14.99 -14.47 7.77
CA LEU A 225 -13.78 -15.02 8.39
C LEU A 225 -13.71 -16.55 8.30
N ASP A 226 -14.85 -17.23 8.41
CA ASP A 226 -14.91 -18.70 8.35
C ASP A 226 -14.54 -19.23 6.96
N THR A 227 -14.83 -18.45 5.91
CA THR A 227 -14.44 -18.78 4.53
C THR A 227 -12.93 -18.84 4.35
N LEU A 228 -12.17 -18.06 5.13
CA LEU A 228 -10.72 -18.03 5.08
C LEU A 228 -10.07 -19.25 5.72
N ARG A 229 -10.79 -20.03 6.56
CA ARG A 229 -10.29 -21.25 7.23
C ARG A 229 -8.96 -21.05 7.95
N LEU A 230 -8.80 -19.91 8.65
CA LEU A 230 -7.52 -19.53 9.28
C LEU A 230 -7.06 -20.51 10.36
N SER A 231 -7.99 -21.19 11.04
CA SER A 231 -7.70 -22.15 12.12
C SER A 231 -6.85 -23.35 11.69
N SER A 232 -6.84 -23.72 10.41
CA SER A 232 -5.99 -24.80 9.90
C SER A 232 -4.64 -24.32 9.37
N LYS A 233 -4.39 -23.01 9.35
CA LYS A 233 -3.23 -22.42 8.67
C LYS A 233 -2.10 -22.11 9.63
N ALA A 234 -0.88 -22.25 9.14
CA ALA A 234 0.31 -21.70 9.79
C ALA A 234 0.53 -20.26 9.31
N ILE A 235 0.83 -19.34 10.23
CA ILE A 235 1.24 -17.98 9.90
C ILE A 235 2.73 -17.84 10.23
N VAL A 236 3.55 -17.42 9.27
CA VAL A 236 4.97 -17.20 9.49
C VAL A 236 5.30 -15.73 9.26
N ALA A 237 5.51 -15.00 10.35
CA ALA A 237 5.85 -13.60 10.34
C ALA A 237 7.37 -13.40 10.29
N LEU A 238 7.84 -12.94 9.13
CA LEU A 238 9.21 -12.55 8.87
C LEU A 238 9.42 -11.11 9.35
N THR A 239 10.34 -10.92 10.29
CA THR A 239 10.58 -9.61 10.90
C THR A 239 12.05 -9.30 11.09
N ASP A 240 12.45 -8.08 10.73
CA ASP A 240 13.77 -7.52 11.04
C ASP A 240 13.80 -6.82 12.42
N GLN A 241 12.67 -6.83 13.13
CA GLN A 241 12.52 -6.20 14.44
C GLN A 241 12.83 -7.20 15.57
N SER A 242 12.77 -6.72 16.82
CA SER A 242 12.90 -7.60 17.99
C SER A 242 11.87 -8.72 17.97
N LEU A 243 12.35 -9.98 17.99
CA LEU A 243 11.52 -11.17 18.02
C LEU A 243 10.54 -11.16 19.21
N SER A 244 10.95 -10.65 20.38
CA SER A 244 10.09 -10.60 21.56
C SER A 244 8.94 -9.61 21.40
N SER A 245 9.19 -8.44 20.80
CA SER A 245 8.16 -7.43 20.56
C SER A 245 7.18 -7.93 19.50
N SER A 246 7.68 -8.47 18.39
CA SER A 246 6.87 -9.02 17.31
C SER A 246 6.06 -10.25 17.77
N ALA A 247 6.62 -11.10 18.63
CA ALA A 247 5.90 -12.25 19.18
C ALA A 247 4.74 -11.85 20.11
N LYS A 248 4.88 -10.78 20.88
CA LYS A 248 3.74 -10.25 21.67
C LYS A 248 2.61 -9.74 20.79
N LEU A 249 2.92 -9.06 19.68
CA LEU A 249 1.91 -8.67 18.69
C LEU A 249 1.28 -9.89 18.02
N ALA A 250 2.10 -10.90 17.69
CA ALA A 250 1.62 -12.18 17.17
C ALA A 250 0.71 -12.91 18.17
N GLN A 251 0.92 -12.78 19.49
CA GLN A 251 -0.03 -13.31 20.48
C GLN A 251 -1.40 -12.65 20.38
N SER A 252 -1.49 -11.34 20.12
CA SER A 252 -2.77 -10.68 19.86
C SER A 252 -3.43 -11.24 18.59
N VAL A 253 -2.66 -11.45 17.52
CA VAL A 253 -3.17 -12.09 16.28
C VAL A 253 -3.64 -13.52 16.56
N MET A 254 -2.88 -14.29 17.35
CA MET A 254 -3.23 -15.65 17.73
C MET A 254 -4.57 -15.69 18.46
N GLN A 255 -4.85 -14.71 19.33
CA GLN A 255 -6.14 -14.63 20.01
C GLN A 255 -7.28 -14.17 19.10
N ALA A 256 -7.02 -13.17 18.26
CA ALA A 256 -8.03 -12.58 17.41
C ALA A 256 -8.48 -13.51 16.26
N LEU A 257 -7.53 -14.24 15.65
CA LEU A 257 -7.78 -15.07 14.46
C LEU A 257 -7.73 -16.57 14.74
N SER A 258 -7.18 -17.00 15.88
CA SER A 258 -7.03 -18.41 16.25
C SER A 258 -6.46 -19.32 15.13
N PRO A 259 -5.34 -18.95 14.47
CA PRO A 259 -4.68 -19.84 13.52
C PRO A 259 -4.10 -21.06 14.24
N ARG A 260 -3.56 -22.04 13.49
CA ARG A 260 -2.96 -23.24 14.11
C ARG A 260 -1.79 -22.85 15.02
N PHE A 261 -0.88 -22.04 14.49
CA PHE A 261 0.21 -21.41 15.21
C PHE A 261 0.74 -20.22 14.41
N ILE A 262 1.51 -19.36 15.09
CA ILE A 262 2.26 -18.28 14.46
C ILE A 262 3.74 -18.46 14.78
N VAL A 263 4.60 -18.41 13.78
CA VAL A 263 6.05 -18.37 13.95
C VAL A 263 6.53 -16.96 13.65
N VAL A 264 7.30 -16.37 14.56
CA VAL A 264 7.99 -15.12 14.33
C VAL A 264 9.48 -15.43 14.20
N THR A 265 10.06 -15.07 13.06
CA THR A 265 11.44 -15.42 12.70
C THR A 265 12.05 -14.35 11.78
N PRO A 266 13.38 -14.22 11.68
CA PRO A 266 14.01 -13.35 10.68
C PRO A 266 13.70 -13.80 9.24
N PRO A 267 13.75 -12.89 8.25
CA PRO A 267 13.49 -13.21 6.84
C PRO A 267 14.42 -14.29 6.25
N GLN A 268 15.58 -14.50 6.86
CA GLN A 268 16.55 -15.53 6.48
C GLN A 268 15.98 -16.96 6.54
N ALA A 269 14.92 -17.20 7.30
CA ALA A 269 14.27 -18.50 7.44
C ALA A 269 13.35 -18.88 6.24
N ILE A 270 13.08 -17.95 5.32
CA ILE A 270 12.07 -18.13 4.28
C ILE A 270 12.36 -19.32 3.36
N ASP A 271 13.63 -19.63 3.10
CA ASP A 271 14.02 -20.79 2.28
C ASP A 271 13.60 -22.12 2.95
N THR A 272 13.83 -22.23 4.26
CA THR A 272 13.51 -23.39 5.07
C THR A 272 11.99 -23.59 5.13
N ILE A 273 11.24 -22.50 5.24
CA ILE A 273 9.77 -22.50 5.24
C ILE A 273 9.23 -22.94 3.87
N LEU A 274 9.79 -22.43 2.77
CA LEU A 274 9.32 -22.74 1.42
C LEU A 274 9.69 -24.17 0.97
N ARG A 275 10.77 -24.77 1.49
CA ARG A 275 11.10 -26.20 1.27
C ARG A 275 10.05 -27.15 1.85
N SER A 276 9.34 -26.73 2.88
CA SER A 276 8.41 -27.58 3.62
C SER A 276 7.23 -26.74 4.14
N PRO A 277 6.34 -26.30 3.24
CA PRO A 277 5.34 -25.28 3.54
C PRO A 277 4.14 -25.81 4.33
N ARG A 278 4.08 -27.11 4.63
CA ARG A 278 2.96 -27.69 5.40
C ARG A 278 3.10 -27.34 6.88
N PRO A 279 2.01 -27.01 7.58
CA PRO A 279 2.08 -26.67 9.00
C PRO A 279 2.77 -27.72 9.87
N GLU A 280 2.56 -29.02 9.63
CA GLU A 280 3.24 -30.08 10.38
C GLU A 280 4.75 -30.11 10.11
N ASP A 281 5.15 -29.89 8.86
CA ASP A 281 6.55 -29.97 8.45
C ASP A 281 7.32 -28.72 8.90
N ILE A 282 6.66 -27.55 8.90
CA ILE A 282 7.21 -26.33 9.50
C ILE A 282 7.53 -26.58 10.98
N GLU A 283 6.57 -27.07 11.78
CA GLU A 283 6.78 -27.37 13.21
C GLU A 283 8.00 -28.29 13.44
N ARG A 284 8.21 -29.27 12.56
CA ARG A 284 9.36 -30.20 12.62
C ARG A 284 10.67 -29.57 12.15
N ALA A 285 10.61 -28.62 11.23
CA ALA A 285 11.77 -27.90 10.72
C ALA A 285 12.25 -26.80 11.68
N LEU A 286 11.38 -26.27 12.55
CA LEU A 286 11.72 -25.16 13.45
C LEU A 286 12.98 -25.41 14.29
N PRO A 287 13.16 -26.56 14.96
CA PRO A 287 14.36 -26.81 15.78
C PRO A 287 15.66 -26.89 14.97
N GLN A 288 15.57 -27.02 13.65
CA GLN A 288 16.70 -27.11 12.72
C GLN A 288 17.07 -25.76 12.10
N LEU A 289 16.30 -24.70 12.38
CA LEU A 289 16.60 -23.36 11.92
C LEU A 289 17.94 -22.88 12.50
N SER A 290 18.77 -22.31 11.63
CA SER A 290 20.01 -21.64 12.02
C SER A 290 19.78 -20.27 12.66
N VAL A 291 18.53 -19.82 12.71
CA VAL A 291 18.11 -18.51 13.20
C VAL A 291 17.14 -18.65 14.36
N ASP A 292 17.17 -17.65 15.25
CA ASP A 292 16.25 -17.58 16.38
C ASP A 292 14.80 -17.45 15.89
N TYR A 293 13.89 -18.16 16.54
CA TYR A 293 12.46 -18.10 16.26
C TYR A 293 11.65 -18.06 17.55
N GLN A 294 10.43 -17.54 17.47
CA GLN A 294 9.43 -17.67 18.53
C GLN A 294 8.18 -18.34 17.97
N LEU A 295 7.75 -19.41 18.63
CA LEU A 295 6.53 -20.13 18.30
C LEU A 295 5.39 -19.69 19.24
N ILE A 296 4.35 -19.13 18.65
CA ILE A 296 3.14 -18.66 19.33
C ILE A 296 2.03 -19.67 19.05
N THR A 297 1.53 -20.27 20.11
CA THR A 297 0.39 -21.19 20.08
C THR A 297 -0.73 -20.66 20.97
N ALA A 298 -1.87 -21.35 20.97
CA ALA A 298 -2.98 -21.04 21.89
C ALA A 298 -2.56 -21.14 23.37
N TYR A 299 -1.55 -21.95 23.70
CA TYR A 299 -0.98 -22.04 25.05
C TYR A 299 -0.17 -20.80 25.40
N THR A 300 0.73 -20.38 24.52
CA THR A 300 1.56 -19.18 24.71
C THR A 300 0.69 -17.91 24.80
N ALA A 301 -0.37 -17.85 23.98
CA ALA A 301 -1.29 -16.72 23.95
C ALA A 301 -2.16 -16.61 25.23
N ARG A 302 -2.38 -17.68 25.99
CA ARG A 302 -3.15 -17.64 27.25
C ARG A 302 -2.54 -16.73 28.31
N GLY A 303 -1.23 -16.49 28.29
CA GLY A 303 -0.56 -15.58 29.22
C GLY A 303 -1.09 -14.14 29.17
N LEU A 304 -1.64 -13.71 28.03
CA LEU A 304 -2.28 -12.41 27.88
C LEU A 304 -3.76 -12.39 28.31
N GLN A 305 -4.37 -13.54 28.65
CA GLN A 305 -5.76 -13.61 29.14
C GLN A 305 -5.88 -13.46 30.65
N GLN A 306 -4.80 -13.73 31.40
CA GLN A 306 -4.81 -13.60 32.85
C GLN A 306 -4.38 -12.19 33.24
N LEU A 307 -5.26 -11.47 33.94
CA LEU A 307 -4.97 -10.13 34.43
C LEU A 307 -3.92 -10.20 35.54
N SER A 308 -2.80 -9.52 35.34
CA SER A 308 -1.74 -9.33 36.35
C SER A 308 -1.45 -7.84 36.52
N PRO A 309 -0.93 -7.41 37.69
CA PRO A 309 -0.63 -5.99 37.94
C PRO A 309 0.31 -5.37 36.90
N PHE A 310 1.17 -6.17 36.28
CA PHE A 310 2.17 -5.74 35.30
C PHE A 310 1.74 -5.94 33.84
N ASN A 311 0.53 -6.45 33.57
CA ASN A 311 0.02 -6.62 32.19
C ASN A 311 -1.34 -5.95 31.95
N ALA A 312 -1.83 -5.16 32.91
CA ALA A 312 -3.19 -4.60 32.86
C ALA A 312 -3.45 -3.82 31.57
N MET A 313 -2.45 -3.07 31.08
CA MET A 313 -2.57 -2.30 29.84
C MET A 313 -2.51 -3.20 28.60
N SER A 314 -1.61 -4.19 28.56
CA SER A 314 -1.57 -5.20 27.50
C SER A 314 -2.89 -5.97 27.39
N TYR A 315 -3.47 -6.35 28.53
CA TYR A 315 -4.78 -7.00 28.59
C TYR A 315 -5.88 -6.09 28.04
N ALA A 316 -5.94 -4.83 28.49
CA ALA A 316 -6.93 -3.86 28.02
C ALA A 316 -6.80 -3.58 26.52
N MET A 317 -5.57 -3.46 26.01
CA MET A 317 -5.30 -3.24 24.59
C MET A 317 -5.81 -4.41 23.74
N ASN A 318 -5.49 -5.63 24.16
CA ASN A 318 -5.94 -6.84 23.48
C ASN A 318 -7.47 -6.98 23.51
N PHE A 319 -8.08 -6.70 24.67
CA PHE A 319 -9.54 -6.64 24.80
C PHE A 319 -10.14 -5.63 23.81
N MET A 320 -9.58 -4.42 23.71
CA MET A 320 -10.02 -3.38 22.77
C MET A 320 -9.92 -3.86 21.31
N PHE A 321 -8.80 -4.49 20.92
CA PHE A 321 -8.62 -5.00 19.55
C PHE A 321 -9.63 -6.09 19.19
N ASN A 322 -9.88 -7.01 20.13
CA ASN A 322 -10.87 -8.07 19.94
C ASN A 322 -12.32 -7.54 19.89
N HIS A 323 -12.57 -6.34 20.40
CA HIS A 323 -13.86 -5.64 20.31
C HIS A 323 -13.89 -4.58 19.19
N GLY A 324 -12.95 -4.66 18.24
CA GLY A 324 -12.96 -3.88 17.02
C GLY A 324 -12.47 -2.44 17.15
N VAL A 325 -11.77 -2.11 18.25
CA VAL A 325 -11.06 -0.83 18.35
C VAL A 325 -9.82 -0.86 17.44
N PRO A 326 -9.64 0.10 16.53
CA PRO A 326 -8.48 0.12 15.63
C PRO A 326 -7.15 0.23 16.39
N VAL A 327 -6.16 -0.55 15.95
CA VAL A 327 -4.80 -0.56 16.54
C VAL A 327 -4.18 0.85 16.55
N ASN A 328 -4.36 1.60 15.46
CA ASN A 328 -3.82 2.94 15.34
C ASN A 328 -4.48 3.95 16.28
N SER A 329 -5.77 3.80 16.58
CA SER A 329 -6.44 4.67 17.55
C SER A 329 -5.85 4.47 18.94
N VAL A 330 -5.63 3.22 19.34
CA VAL A 330 -4.97 2.91 20.62
C VAL A 330 -3.54 3.42 20.62
N TYR A 331 -2.78 3.20 19.53
CA TYR A 331 -1.43 3.72 19.39
C TYR A 331 -1.34 5.24 19.61
N LEU A 332 -2.21 6.02 18.95
CA LEU A 332 -2.21 7.48 19.09
C LEU A 332 -2.53 7.94 20.52
N ILE A 333 -3.44 7.24 21.21
CA ILE A 333 -3.76 7.51 22.62
C ILE A 333 -2.56 7.20 23.51
N LEU A 334 -1.93 6.05 23.32
CA LEU A 334 -0.74 5.62 24.06
C LEU A 334 0.47 6.54 23.82
N MET A 335 0.57 7.09 22.62
CA MET A 335 1.65 8.01 22.26
C MET A 335 1.49 9.41 22.84
N LEU A 336 0.28 9.87 23.17
CA LEU A 336 0.07 11.21 23.74
C LEU A 336 0.97 11.54 24.95
N PRO A 337 1.01 10.73 26.03
CA PRO A 337 1.90 10.98 27.17
C PRO A 337 3.38 10.85 26.82
N VAL A 338 3.73 9.90 25.95
CA VAL A 338 5.10 9.70 25.47
C VAL A 338 5.61 10.93 24.72
N MET A 339 4.79 11.45 23.81
CA MET A 339 5.09 12.63 23.01
C MET A 339 5.19 13.89 23.89
N ALA A 340 4.28 14.02 24.87
CA ALA A 340 4.36 15.09 25.86
C ALA A 340 5.68 15.05 26.64
N THR A 341 6.15 13.86 27.05
CA THR A 341 7.44 13.68 27.72
C THR A 341 8.62 14.00 26.80
N ILE A 342 8.62 13.54 25.56
CA ILE A 342 9.67 13.84 24.58
C ILE A 342 9.80 15.37 24.40
N ILE A 343 8.67 16.05 24.22
CA ILE A 343 8.62 17.49 24.02
C ILE A 343 9.00 18.24 25.29
N ALA A 344 8.52 17.81 26.45
CA ALA A 344 8.90 18.39 27.74
C ALA A 344 10.42 18.25 27.97
N THR A 345 10.99 17.10 27.62
CA THR A 345 12.43 16.84 27.70
C THR A 345 13.20 17.78 26.77
N ALA A 346 12.78 17.89 25.51
CA ALA A 346 13.42 18.80 24.56
C ALA A 346 13.34 20.26 25.02
N ARG A 347 12.19 20.68 25.54
CA ARG A 347 12.00 22.05 26.05
C ARG A 347 12.82 22.32 27.31
N GLN A 348 12.88 21.37 28.25
CA GLN A 348 13.56 21.55 29.54
C GLN A 348 15.07 21.37 29.42
N LEU A 349 15.55 20.36 28.70
CA LEU A 349 16.98 20.07 28.57
C LEU A 349 17.63 20.86 27.43
N VAL A 350 16.99 20.96 26.26
CA VAL A 350 17.58 21.69 25.11
C VAL A 350 17.30 23.18 25.22
N GLY A 351 16.08 23.58 25.60
CA GLY A 351 15.69 24.99 25.75
C GLY A 351 14.95 25.60 24.57
N ILE A 352 14.34 24.78 23.71
CA ILE A 352 13.54 25.23 22.55
C ILE A 352 12.21 25.81 23.06
N LYS A 353 11.77 26.97 22.55
CA LYS A 353 10.48 27.57 22.94
C LYS A 353 9.38 27.12 21.98
N SER A 354 8.15 26.99 22.47
CA SER A 354 7.01 26.57 21.66
C SER A 354 5.71 27.12 22.24
N PHE A 355 4.60 26.97 21.50
CA PHE A 355 3.24 27.23 22.00
C PHE A 355 2.82 26.22 23.08
N GLY A 356 3.46 26.32 24.25
CA GLY A 356 3.32 25.33 25.32
C GLY A 356 3.84 23.94 24.93
N ILE A 357 3.44 22.94 25.71
CA ILE A 357 3.74 21.53 25.45
C ILE A 357 2.65 20.91 24.57
N PHE A 358 1.41 21.37 24.72
CA PHE A 358 0.23 20.82 24.04
C PHE A 358 0.33 20.94 22.51
N ALA A 359 0.56 22.16 21.98
CA ALA A 359 0.58 22.37 20.54
C ALA A 359 1.59 21.46 19.80
N PRO A 360 2.89 21.43 20.13
CA PRO A 360 3.82 20.54 19.44
C PRO A 360 3.48 19.05 19.60
N THR A 361 2.87 18.65 20.72
CA THR A 361 2.47 17.25 20.97
C THR A 361 1.37 16.84 20.01
N VAL A 362 0.33 17.67 19.90
CA VAL A 362 -0.84 17.35 19.10
C VAL A 362 -0.57 17.53 17.59
N ILE A 363 0.33 18.45 17.19
CA ILE A 363 0.86 18.52 15.81
C ILE A 363 1.61 17.24 15.48
N ALA A 364 2.48 16.76 16.36
CA ALA A 364 3.25 15.56 16.10
C ALA A 364 2.36 14.31 16.00
N LEU A 365 1.35 14.18 16.85
CA LEU A 365 0.31 13.14 16.72
C LEU A 365 -0.47 13.28 15.41
N SER A 366 -0.76 14.51 14.99
CA SER A 366 -1.40 14.76 13.70
C SER A 366 -0.52 14.27 12.55
N PHE A 367 0.80 14.50 12.61
CA PHE A 367 1.75 13.99 11.63
C PHE A 367 1.85 12.47 11.65
N LEU A 368 1.74 11.80 12.80
CA LEU A 368 1.70 10.34 12.87
C LEU A 368 0.45 9.76 12.18
N SER A 369 -0.67 10.50 12.18
CA SER A 369 -1.88 10.09 11.49
C SER A 369 -1.89 10.46 10.00
N THR A 370 -1.41 11.64 9.62
CA THR A 370 -1.48 12.16 8.23
C THR A 370 -0.20 11.97 7.42
N GLY A 371 0.87 11.52 8.06
CA GLY A 371 2.21 11.54 7.48
C GLY A 371 2.83 12.93 7.45
N LEU A 372 4.15 12.98 7.63
CA LEU A 372 4.92 14.23 7.73
C LEU A 372 4.76 15.16 6.52
N LYS A 373 4.81 14.60 5.30
CA LYS A 373 4.74 15.37 4.04
C LYS A 373 3.44 16.16 3.92
N TYR A 374 2.30 15.50 4.17
CA TYR A 374 0.99 16.13 4.08
C TYR A 374 0.71 17.00 5.30
N GLY A 375 1.11 16.55 6.49
CA GLY A 375 0.99 17.31 7.72
C GLY A 375 1.66 18.68 7.64
N ILE A 376 2.92 18.76 7.17
CA ILE A 376 3.63 20.04 6.98
C ILE A 376 2.91 20.90 5.93
N GLY A 377 2.45 20.30 4.83
CA GLY A 377 1.71 21.02 3.79
C GLY A 377 0.44 21.68 4.33
N ILE A 378 -0.39 20.94 5.05
CA ILE A 378 -1.62 21.43 5.68
C ILE A 378 -1.30 22.51 6.71
N PHE A 379 -0.30 22.28 7.58
CA PHE A 379 0.13 23.25 8.58
C PHE A 379 0.56 24.57 7.95
N ALA A 380 1.38 24.53 6.89
CA ALA A 380 1.81 25.72 6.17
C ALA A 380 0.63 26.44 5.50
N CYS A 381 -0.27 25.71 4.82
CA CYS A 381 -1.47 26.29 4.22
C CYS A 381 -2.35 27.00 5.25
N VAL A 382 -2.62 26.34 6.38
CA VAL A 382 -3.42 26.90 7.47
C VAL A 382 -2.78 28.18 8.02
N LEU A 383 -1.46 28.22 8.23
CA LEU A 383 -0.78 29.44 8.67
C LEU A 383 -0.80 30.57 7.63
N ILE A 384 -0.63 30.25 6.35
CA ILE A 384 -0.68 31.22 5.24
C ILE A 384 -2.09 31.82 5.15
N ILE A 385 -3.13 30.99 5.15
CA ILE A 385 -4.52 31.44 5.09
C ILE A 385 -4.86 32.29 6.32
N GLY A 386 -4.45 31.87 7.52
CA GLY A 386 -4.66 32.63 8.75
C GLY A 386 -3.96 33.99 8.73
N GLY A 387 -2.71 34.04 8.25
CA GLY A 387 -1.93 35.27 8.09
C GLY A 387 -2.53 36.22 7.05
N ILE A 388 -2.96 35.71 5.89
CA ILE A 388 -3.65 36.49 4.85
C ILE A 388 -4.98 37.03 5.38
N GLY A 389 -5.76 36.18 6.06
CA GLY A 389 -7.04 36.58 6.66
C GLY A 389 -6.88 37.73 7.63
N ARG A 390 -5.85 37.69 8.48
CA ARG A 390 -5.52 38.83 9.34
C ARG A 390 -5.17 40.07 8.54
N LEU A 391 -4.36 39.97 7.49
CA LEU A 391 -3.92 41.12 6.69
C LEU A 391 -5.10 41.80 5.99
N LEU A 392 -6.06 41.01 5.49
CA LEU A 392 -7.32 41.50 4.93
C LEU A 392 -8.17 42.19 6.01
N LEU A 393 -8.35 41.54 7.16
CA LEU A 393 -9.21 42.05 8.25
C LEU A 393 -8.62 43.25 8.99
N LYS A 394 -7.31 43.47 8.93
CA LYS A 394 -6.64 44.64 9.54
C LYS A 394 -7.23 45.97 9.04
N ARG A 395 -7.68 46.03 7.79
CA ARG A 395 -8.28 47.24 7.20
C ARG A 395 -9.64 47.60 7.82
N PHE A 396 -10.35 46.64 8.40
CA PHE A 396 -11.74 46.80 8.82
C PHE A 396 -11.93 47.23 10.28
N ARG A 397 -10.86 47.45 11.06
CA ARG A 397 -10.89 47.94 12.46
C ARG A 397 -11.91 47.22 13.38
N ILE A 398 -12.07 45.90 13.21
CA ILE A 398 -13.03 45.07 13.95
C ILE A 398 -12.51 44.74 15.36
N LEU A 399 -13.39 44.53 16.34
CA LEU A 399 -13.06 43.98 17.67
C LEU A 399 -12.34 42.62 17.57
N TYR A 400 -11.59 42.24 18.61
CA TYR A 400 -10.80 41.00 18.65
C TYR A 400 -11.64 39.74 18.42
N LEU A 401 -12.69 39.52 19.21
CA LEU A 401 -13.49 38.28 19.14
C LEU A 401 -14.14 38.07 17.76
N PRO A 402 -14.85 39.05 17.16
CA PRO A 402 -15.41 38.88 15.81
C PRO A 402 -14.33 38.75 14.73
N ARG A 403 -13.17 39.40 14.90
CA ARG A 403 -12.04 39.25 13.98
C ARG A 403 -11.50 37.81 14.00
N MET A 404 -11.32 37.22 15.18
CA MET A 404 -10.86 35.83 15.30
C MET A 404 -11.86 34.85 14.68
N ALA A 405 -13.17 35.06 14.89
CA ALA A 405 -14.21 34.27 14.24
C ALA A 405 -14.12 34.36 12.70
N LEU A 406 -13.92 35.55 12.14
CA LEU A 406 -13.75 35.73 10.68
C LEU A 406 -12.50 35.03 10.15
N VAL A 407 -11.39 35.04 10.89
CA VAL A 407 -10.18 34.30 10.47
C VAL A 407 -10.42 32.80 10.52
N LEU A 408 -11.06 32.27 11.57
CA LEU A 408 -11.43 30.86 11.67
C LEU A 408 -12.36 30.42 10.53
N SER A 409 -13.33 31.24 10.15
CA SER A 409 -14.18 30.98 8.98
C SER A 409 -13.37 30.94 7.67
N LEU A 410 -12.41 31.85 7.50
CA LEU A 410 -11.53 31.84 6.33
C LEU A 410 -10.62 30.61 6.30
N LEU A 411 -10.14 30.16 7.46
CA LEU A 411 -9.38 28.92 7.60
C LEU A 411 -10.20 27.71 7.18
N ALA A 412 -11.45 27.60 7.67
CA ALA A 412 -12.35 26.52 7.29
C ALA A 412 -12.62 26.50 5.77
N LEU A 413 -12.89 27.66 5.16
CA LEU A 413 -13.06 27.79 3.70
C LEU A 413 -11.78 27.44 2.92
N GLY A 414 -10.61 27.85 3.43
CA GLY A 414 -9.34 27.55 2.79
C GLY A 414 -8.98 26.07 2.84
N VAL A 415 -9.24 25.40 3.97
CA VAL A 415 -9.13 23.94 4.09
C VAL A 415 -10.11 23.25 3.14
N PHE A 416 -11.37 23.69 3.08
CA PHE A 416 -12.35 23.14 2.14
C PHE A 416 -11.88 23.27 0.68
N GLY A 417 -11.37 24.45 0.30
CA GLY A 417 -10.79 24.67 -1.02
C GLY A 417 -9.57 23.78 -1.28
N MET A 418 -8.71 23.57 -0.30
CA MET A 418 -7.56 22.66 -0.40
C MET A 418 -7.98 21.21 -0.63
N LEU A 419 -9.01 20.72 0.08
CA LEU A 419 -9.57 19.39 -0.14
C LEU A 419 -10.20 19.26 -1.53
N PHE A 420 -10.94 20.29 -1.97
CA PHE A 420 -11.53 20.33 -3.31
C PHE A 420 -10.46 20.26 -4.40
N VAL A 421 -9.40 21.06 -4.28
CA VAL A 421 -8.25 21.01 -5.21
C VAL A 421 -7.55 19.65 -5.16
N GLY A 422 -7.35 19.09 -3.97
CA GLY A 422 -6.77 17.76 -3.79
C GLY A 422 -7.58 16.66 -4.50
N ALA A 423 -8.90 16.75 -4.45
CA ALA A 423 -9.81 15.85 -5.15
C ALA A 423 -9.71 15.99 -6.68
N LEU A 424 -9.59 17.22 -7.21
CA LEU A 424 -9.44 17.44 -8.66
C LEU A 424 -8.18 16.80 -9.26
N PHE A 425 -7.08 16.76 -8.51
CA PHE A 425 -5.82 16.18 -8.99
C PHE A 425 -5.74 14.65 -8.83
N ASN A 426 -6.82 13.97 -8.40
CA ASN A 426 -6.82 12.56 -8.02
C ASN A 426 -5.66 12.18 -7.09
N LYS A 427 -5.13 13.14 -6.32
CA LYS A 427 -4.11 12.88 -5.32
C LYS A 427 -4.81 12.36 -4.08
N THR A 428 -5.04 11.05 -4.06
CA THR A 428 -5.66 10.30 -2.97
C THR A 428 -5.05 10.62 -1.59
N GLY A 429 -3.76 10.98 -1.54
CA GLY A 429 -3.10 11.42 -0.31
C GLY A 429 -3.67 12.68 0.35
N PHE A 430 -4.35 13.57 -0.38
CA PHE A 430 -5.09 14.70 0.21
C PHE A 430 -6.50 14.29 0.66
N ILE A 431 -7.10 13.30 -0.01
CA ILE A 431 -8.45 12.79 0.28
C ILE A 431 -8.44 11.93 1.55
N ALA A 432 -7.32 11.25 1.84
CA ALA A 432 -7.13 10.41 3.02
C ALA A 432 -6.81 11.19 4.31
N VAL A 433 -6.75 12.52 4.26
CA VAL A 433 -6.43 13.35 5.43
C VAL A 433 -7.60 13.32 6.40
N SER A 434 -7.34 12.84 7.62
CA SER A 434 -8.31 12.85 8.70
C SER A 434 -8.72 14.27 9.10
N ILE A 435 -10.00 14.46 9.46
CA ILE A 435 -10.54 15.75 9.93
C ILE A 435 -9.85 16.22 11.21
N PHE A 436 -9.43 15.29 12.07
CA PHE A 436 -8.82 15.61 13.37
C PHE A 436 -7.54 16.47 13.26
N PRO A 437 -6.51 16.08 12.48
CA PRO A 437 -5.35 16.92 12.17
C PRO A 437 -5.70 18.33 11.72
N ILE A 438 -6.70 18.48 10.86
CA ILE A 438 -7.15 19.78 10.35
C ILE A 438 -7.70 20.65 11.49
N LEU A 439 -8.55 20.08 12.34
CA LEU A 439 -9.12 20.79 13.50
C LEU A 439 -8.01 21.26 14.44
N ILE A 440 -7.04 20.40 14.70
CA ILE A 440 -5.86 20.69 15.52
C ILE A 440 -5.05 21.84 14.91
N MET A 441 -4.70 21.77 13.62
CA MET A 441 -3.95 22.83 12.95
C MET A 441 -4.70 24.16 12.97
N THR A 442 -6.04 24.12 12.92
CA THR A 442 -6.89 25.31 13.02
C THR A 442 -6.78 25.97 14.40
N VAL A 443 -6.79 25.20 15.49
CA VAL A 443 -6.55 25.71 16.85
C VAL A 443 -5.16 26.33 16.98
N ILE A 444 -4.15 25.76 16.33
CA ILE A 444 -2.79 26.32 16.37
C ILE A 444 -2.69 27.61 15.56
N ALA A 445 -3.43 27.72 14.44
CA ALA A 445 -3.53 28.98 13.72
C ALA A 445 -4.10 30.08 14.61
N GLU A 446 -5.08 29.77 15.47
CA GLU A 446 -5.60 30.71 16.46
C GLU A 446 -4.49 31.23 17.39
N HIS A 447 -3.71 30.33 17.99
CA HIS A 447 -2.56 30.69 18.83
C HIS A 447 -1.52 31.51 18.06
N PHE A 448 -1.22 31.11 16.82
CA PHE A 448 -0.30 31.86 15.97
C PHE A 448 -0.80 33.29 15.75
N ILE A 449 -2.07 33.47 15.40
CA ILE A 449 -2.67 34.79 15.14
C ILE A 449 -2.67 35.65 16.41
N SER A 450 -3.01 35.09 17.57
CA SER A 450 -2.96 35.81 18.87
C SER A 450 -1.54 36.31 19.15
N VAL A 451 -0.52 35.45 19.08
CA VAL A 451 0.88 35.87 19.29
C VAL A 451 1.35 36.86 18.22
N GLN A 452 0.88 36.71 16.98
CA GLN A 452 1.20 37.65 15.90
C GLN A 452 0.57 39.03 16.15
N ILE A 453 -0.53 39.12 16.91
CA ILE A 453 -1.20 40.35 17.31
C ILE A 453 -0.51 40.99 18.52
N GLU A 454 -0.14 40.19 19.51
CA GLU A 454 0.45 40.65 20.78
C GLU A 454 1.94 40.99 20.65
N ASP A 455 2.75 40.05 20.15
CA ASP A 455 4.22 40.13 20.13
C ASP A 455 4.80 40.44 18.74
N GLY A 456 3.94 40.45 17.71
CA GLY A 456 4.31 40.75 16.33
C GLY A 456 4.73 39.54 15.50
N PHE A 457 4.89 39.76 14.19
CA PHE A 457 5.06 38.67 13.22
C PHE A 457 6.36 37.88 13.39
N SER A 458 7.48 38.56 13.65
CA SER A 458 8.78 37.89 13.77
C SER A 458 8.82 36.94 14.98
N VAL A 459 8.20 37.34 16.10
CA VAL A 459 8.11 36.50 17.30
C VAL A 459 7.19 35.32 17.04
N ALA A 460 6.00 35.55 16.47
CA ALA A 460 5.06 34.49 16.11
C ALA A 460 5.68 33.48 15.14
N LEU A 461 6.35 33.94 14.07
CA LEU A 461 6.99 33.08 13.07
C LEU A 461 8.11 32.23 13.69
N LYS A 462 8.96 32.84 14.55
CA LYS A 462 10.00 32.10 15.27
C LYS A 462 9.41 31.03 16.17
N LEU A 463 8.38 31.37 16.96
CA LEU A 463 7.74 30.43 17.88
C LEU A 463 7.03 29.29 17.13
N THR A 464 6.43 29.58 15.98
CA THR A 464 5.83 28.58 15.09
C THR A 464 6.87 27.65 14.50
N LEU A 465 8.02 28.16 14.04
CA LEU A 465 9.10 27.34 13.50
C LEU A 465 9.71 26.43 14.59
N GLU A 466 9.92 26.95 15.80
CA GLU A 466 10.41 26.14 16.92
C GLU A 466 9.37 25.08 17.35
N THR A 467 8.07 25.43 17.34
CA THR A 467 6.97 24.48 17.57
C THR A 467 6.93 23.39 16.50
N LEU A 468 7.06 23.76 15.22
CA LEU A 468 7.11 22.82 14.11
C LEU A 468 8.33 21.90 14.24
N ALA A 469 9.51 22.43 14.55
CA ALA A 469 10.73 21.64 14.74
C ALA A 469 10.57 20.59 15.85
N LEU A 470 10.00 20.96 17.00
CA LEU A 470 9.68 20.01 18.07
C LEU A 470 8.66 18.96 17.62
N SER A 471 7.68 19.36 16.82
CA SER A 471 6.65 18.45 16.33
C SER A 471 7.21 17.43 15.33
N VAL A 472 8.11 17.88 14.45
CA VAL A 472 8.82 17.00 13.52
C VAL A 472 9.74 16.04 14.28
N LEU A 473 10.47 16.53 15.29
CA LEU A 473 11.30 15.66 16.14
C LEU A 473 10.44 14.61 16.85
N GLY A 474 9.31 15.01 17.43
CA GLY A 474 8.37 14.08 18.04
C GLY A 474 7.86 13.06 17.03
N PHE A 475 7.47 13.50 15.83
CA PHE A 475 7.04 12.60 14.75
C PHE A 475 8.12 11.59 14.39
N LEU A 476 9.37 12.01 14.17
CA LEU A 476 10.45 11.11 13.78
C LEU A 476 10.71 10.01 14.82
N ILE A 477 10.60 10.35 16.10
CA ILE A 477 10.73 9.36 17.19
C ILE A 477 9.51 8.44 17.21
N GLY A 478 8.30 8.99 17.07
CA GLY A 478 7.06 8.20 17.07
C GLY A 478 6.86 7.34 15.82
N ASP A 479 7.47 7.69 14.70
CA ASP A 479 7.41 6.93 13.45
C ASP A 479 8.51 5.86 13.37
N TRP A 480 9.45 5.86 14.32
CA TRP A 480 10.51 4.88 14.35
C TRP A 480 9.97 3.47 14.62
N ALA A 481 10.18 2.54 13.68
CA ALA A 481 9.63 1.18 13.71
C ALA A 481 9.87 0.43 15.02
N LEU A 482 11.10 0.44 15.53
CA LEU A 482 11.45 -0.23 16.79
C LEU A 482 10.72 0.39 17.99
N PHE A 483 10.57 1.71 18.00
CA PHE A 483 9.89 2.42 19.07
C PHE A 483 8.39 2.08 19.08
N LYS A 484 7.75 2.18 17.91
CA LYS A 484 6.33 1.86 17.73
C LYS A 484 6.00 0.43 18.11
N THR A 485 6.73 -0.54 17.58
CA THR A 485 6.54 -1.97 17.89
C THR A 485 6.73 -2.26 19.37
N THR A 486 7.68 -1.60 20.02
CA THR A 486 7.93 -1.76 21.46
C THR A 486 6.80 -1.17 22.30
N ILE A 487 6.27 0.01 21.96
CA ILE A 487 5.13 0.62 22.67
C ILE A 487 3.87 -0.23 22.54
N LEU A 488 3.61 -0.79 21.35
CA LEU A 488 2.47 -1.69 21.15
C LEU A 488 2.67 -3.05 21.86
N ALA A 489 3.89 -3.59 21.88
CA ALA A 489 4.16 -4.85 22.56
C ALA A 489 4.24 -4.71 24.10
N TYR A 490 4.61 -3.53 24.61
CA TYR A 490 4.78 -3.24 26.03
C TYR A 490 4.15 -1.88 26.39
N PRO A 491 2.82 -1.75 26.31
CA PRO A 491 2.14 -0.47 26.55
C PRO A 491 2.30 0.04 28.00
N GLU A 492 2.71 -0.81 28.93
CA GLU A 492 3.02 -0.44 30.31
C GLU A 492 4.21 0.53 30.42
N LEU A 493 5.09 0.57 29.41
CA LEU A 493 6.21 1.52 29.35
C LEU A 493 5.76 2.98 29.44
N ILE A 494 4.50 3.27 29.12
CA ILE A 494 3.93 4.61 29.24
C ILE A 494 3.92 5.07 30.69
N LEU A 495 3.79 4.17 31.67
CA LEU A 495 3.86 4.55 33.09
C LEU A 495 5.24 5.13 33.47
N LEU A 496 6.30 4.73 32.74
CA LEU A 496 7.65 5.31 32.91
C LEU A 496 7.66 6.81 32.58
N THR A 497 6.78 7.27 31.68
CA THR A 497 6.68 8.70 31.32
C THR A 497 6.34 9.56 32.54
N LEU A 498 5.54 9.04 33.48
CA LEU A 498 5.21 9.74 34.74
C LEU A 498 6.46 9.93 35.60
N VAL A 499 7.28 8.89 35.73
CA VAL A 499 8.54 8.93 36.50
C VAL A 499 9.52 9.89 35.83
N VAL A 500 9.68 9.80 34.51
CA VAL A 500 10.56 10.70 33.74
C VAL A 500 10.11 12.15 33.88
N ASN A 501 8.81 12.43 33.77
CA ASN A 501 8.26 13.78 33.95
C ASN A 501 8.47 14.31 35.38
N TYR A 502 8.31 13.45 36.39
CA TYR A 502 8.60 13.82 37.78
C TYR A 502 10.08 14.20 37.97
N LEU A 503 11.00 13.39 37.42
CA LEU A 503 12.44 13.67 37.48
C LEU A 503 12.80 14.95 36.71
N LEU A 504 12.22 15.16 35.52
CA LEU A 504 12.39 16.38 34.73
C LEU A 504 11.89 17.62 35.48
N GLY A 505 10.81 17.50 36.25
CA GLY A 505 10.29 18.58 37.08
C GLY A 505 11.25 18.99 38.20
N LYS A 506 12.10 18.07 38.68
CA LYS A 506 13.12 18.34 39.70
C LYS A 506 14.46 18.81 39.11
N TYR A 507 14.64 18.70 37.79
CA TYR A 507 15.91 19.04 37.14
C TYR A 507 16.14 20.55 37.11
N SER A 508 17.16 21.01 37.82
CA SER A 508 17.58 22.41 37.92
C SER A 508 18.87 22.74 37.13
N GLY A 509 19.38 21.80 36.34
CA GLY A 509 20.59 22.01 35.55
C GLY A 509 20.42 23.04 34.43
N LEU A 510 21.54 23.58 33.94
CA LEU A 510 21.56 24.50 32.80
C LEU A 510 21.05 23.82 31.53
N ARG A 511 20.35 24.59 30.68
CA ARG A 511 19.90 24.10 29.38
C ARG A 511 21.08 23.91 28.44
N LEU A 512 20.98 22.98 27.48
CA LEU A 512 22.03 22.74 26.48
C LEU A 512 22.31 24.00 25.64
N THR A 513 21.27 24.77 25.32
CA THR A 513 21.42 26.07 24.65
C THR A 513 22.13 27.11 25.51
N GLU A 514 21.95 27.07 26.83
CA GLU A 514 22.66 27.94 27.77
C GLU A 514 24.13 27.52 27.91
N LEU A 515 24.42 26.23 27.98
CA LEU A 515 25.78 25.69 27.95
C LEU A 515 26.54 26.14 26.70
N LEU A 516 25.91 26.07 25.52
CA LEU A 516 26.51 26.54 24.27
C LEU A 516 26.71 28.07 24.27
N ARG A 517 25.72 28.83 24.74
CA ARG A 517 25.78 30.30 24.81
C ARG A 517 26.85 30.80 25.79
N PHE A 518 27.01 30.14 26.92
CA PHE A 518 27.95 30.52 27.99
C PHE A 518 29.28 29.76 27.93
N ARG A 519 29.51 28.92 26.90
CA ARG A 519 30.75 28.14 26.74
C ARG A 519 32.02 28.99 26.86
N LYS A 520 32.02 30.21 26.29
CA LYS A 520 33.17 31.12 26.36
C LYS A 520 33.43 31.66 27.78
N VAL A 521 32.40 31.80 28.60
CA VAL A 521 32.51 32.27 30.00
C VAL A 521 32.94 31.12 30.91
N ILE A 522 32.37 29.94 30.72
CA ILE A 522 32.72 28.71 31.47
C ILE A 522 34.19 28.32 31.22
N ASN A 523 34.66 28.42 29.97
CA ASN A 523 36.06 28.14 29.63
C ASN A 523 37.05 29.15 30.26
N ARG A 524 36.64 30.42 30.49
CA ARG A 524 37.49 31.42 31.17
C ARG A 524 37.59 31.14 32.66
N MET A 525 36.49 30.77 33.32
CA MET A 525 36.52 30.39 34.74
C MET A 525 37.40 29.16 35.02
N HIS A 526 37.54 28.23 34.07
CA HIS A 526 38.48 27.10 34.19
C HIS A 526 39.95 27.49 33.98
N HIS A 527 40.24 28.61 33.31
CA HIS A 527 41.62 29.11 33.14
C HIS A 527 42.12 29.87 34.38
N ASP A 528 41.23 30.56 35.11
CA ASP A 528 41.58 31.32 36.33
C ASP A 528 41.72 30.43 37.59
N GLN A 529 41.40 29.13 37.52
CA GLN A 529 41.52 28.18 38.62
C GLN A 529 42.76 27.27 38.57
N LYS A 530 43.70 27.48 37.62
CA LYS A 530 45.00 26.80 37.71
C LYS A 530 45.85 27.49 38.79
N PRO A 531 46.19 26.82 39.91
CA PRO A 531 47.18 27.35 40.83
C PRO A 531 48.52 27.46 40.08
N GLN A 532 49.21 28.58 40.27
CA GLN A 532 50.60 28.78 39.83
C GLN A 532 51.53 27.78 40.52
#